data_AF-A0A9E6JWV2-F1
#
_entry.id   AF-A0A9E6JWV2-F1
#
_cell.length_a   1.000
_cell.length_b   1.000
_cell.length_c   1.000
_cell.angle_alpha   90.00
_cell.angle_beta   90.00
_cell.angle_gamma   90.00
#
_symmetry.space_group_name_H-M   'P 1'
#
loop_
_entity.id
_entity.type
_entity.pdbx_description
1 polymer ?
#
loop_
_entity_poly.entity_id
_entity_poly.type
_entity_poly.pdbx_seq_one_letter_code
_entity_poly.pdbx_strand_id
1 'polypeptide(L)'
;MPTKTKSAKKKMGVKAGVAKAPTASVAKTKANGRQAPAKTSKSSKAAKYIYHFGGAKADGNASMKGLLGGKGANLAEMASIGLPVPPGFTITTEVCTYYSDNNRSYPKGLFDVDVPAALGKVEKLLGKKFGDPKNPLLVSVRSGARASMPGMMDTILNLGLNDETVVGLAQRGNNERFAWDCYRRFV
;
A
#
# COMPACT_ATOMS: atom_id res chain seq x y z
N MET A 1 31.54 57.70 15.72
CA MET A 1 32.24 58.99 15.51
C MET A 1 33.68 58.82 15.98
N PRO A 2 34.68 59.41 15.29
CA PRO A 2 35.57 58.82 14.28
C PRO A 2 36.96 58.44 14.90
N THR A 3 37.91 57.77 14.24
CA THR A 3 38.84 58.37 13.26
C THR A 3 39.59 57.34 12.41
N LYS A 4 39.67 57.63 11.12
CA LYS A 4 40.55 57.04 10.10
C LYS A 4 42.01 57.48 10.32
N THR A 5 42.97 56.65 9.91
CA THR A 5 44.20 57.14 9.26
C THR A 5 44.79 56.12 8.29
N LYS A 6 45.36 56.65 7.20
CA LYS A 6 45.73 56.02 5.93
C LYS A 6 47.17 55.46 5.90
N SER A 7 47.33 54.49 4.99
CA SER A 7 48.49 54.04 4.20
C SER A 7 49.81 54.81 4.20
N ALA A 8 50.92 54.06 4.05
CA ALA A 8 52.03 54.42 3.16
C ALA A 8 52.81 53.18 2.64
N LYS A 9 53.16 53.22 1.35
CA LYS A 9 53.89 52.24 0.51
C LYS A 9 55.43 52.32 0.70
N LYS A 10 56.15 51.22 0.43
CA LYS A 10 57.49 51.20 -0.24
C LYS A 10 57.83 49.76 -0.71
N LYS A 11 57.70 49.41 -2.00
CA LYS A 11 58.69 49.38 -3.13
C LYS A 11 59.92 48.45 -2.98
N MET A 12 59.91 47.40 -3.83
CA MET A 12 60.94 46.88 -4.78
C MET A 12 62.29 46.28 -4.31
N GLY A 13 62.62 45.10 -4.88
CA GLY A 13 63.99 44.57 -5.05
C GLY A 13 64.15 43.06 -4.77
N VAL A 14 63.81 42.16 -5.70
CA VAL A 14 64.71 41.29 -6.52
C VAL A 14 65.69 40.38 -5.75
N LYS A 15 65.52 39.05 -5.85
CA LYS A 15 66.56 38.11 -6.34
C LYS A 15 66.00 36.70 -6.61
N ALA A 16 66.52 36.12 -7.68
CA ALA A 16 66.17 34.86 -8.30
C ALA A 16 66.71 33.63 -7.54
N GLY A 17 65.98 32.52 -7.62
CA GLY A 17 66.41 31.18 -7.23
C GLY A 17 65.63 30.15 -8.04
N VAL A 18 66.29 29.61 -9.06
CA VAL A 18 65.76 28.67 -10.06
C VAL A 18 65.80 27.26 -9.50
N ALA A 19 64.69 26.52 -9.58
CA ALA A 19 64.71 25.06 -9.65
C ALA A 19 63.54 24.56 -10.51
N LYS A 20 63.87 23.61 -11.39
CA LYS A 20 63.23 23.27 -12.65
C LYS A 20 62.24 22.11 -12.49
N ALA A 21 61.15 22.14 -13.24
CA ALA A 21 60.18 21.06 -13.40
C ALA A 21 60.75 19.86 -14.21
N PRO A 22 60.06 18.71 -14.16
CA PRO A 22 59.58 18.06 -15.39
C PRO A 22 58.05 17.85 -15.30
N THR A 23 57.26 18.52 -16.13
CA THR A 23 56.62 17.97 -17.35
C THR A 23 55.75 16.72 -17.12
N ALA A 24 54.44 16.91 -17.09
CA ALA A 24 53.49 16.09 -17.84
C ALA A 24 52.27 16.93 -18.24
N SER A 25 51.86 16.74 -19.49
CA SER A 25 51.02 17.60 -20.30
C SER A 25 49.52 17.55 -19.94
N VAL A 26 48.91 18.70 -20.15
CA VAL A 26 47.48 19.04 -20.30
C VAL A 26 46.64 17.97 -21.00
N ALA A 27 45.48 17.65 -20.42
CA ALA A 27 44.32 17.16 -21.18
C ALA A 27 43.03 17.87 -20.69
N LYS A 28 42.39 18.57 -21.61
CA LYS A 28 41.16 19.35 -21.45
C LYS A 28 39.93 18.46 -21.31
N THR A 29 39.07 18.79 -20.34
CA THR A 29 37.59 18.74 -20.33
C THR A 29 36.85 17.79 -21.29
N LYS A 30 36.08 16.86 -20.71
CA LYS A 30 34.67 16.61 -21.10
C LYS A 30 33.84 16.32 -19.85
N ALA A 31 32.95 17.26 -19.51
CA ALA A 31 31.81 17.00 -18.65
C ALA A 31 30.84 16.10 -19.43
N ASN A 32 30.50 14.93 -18.90
CA ASN A 32 29.46 14.08 -19.45
C ASN A 32 28.65 13.44 -18.31
N GLY A 33 27.41 13.92 -18.20
CA GLY A 33 26.21 13.18 -17.81
C GLY A 33 26.25 12.38 -16.51
N ARG A 34 25.55 12.90 -15.49
CA ARG A 34 24.90 12.06 -14.48
C ARG A 34 24.06 11.00 -15.21
N GLN A 35 24.53 9.76 -15.22
CA GLN A 35 23.73 8.62 -15.65
C GLN A 35 22.62 8.44 -14.62
N ALA A 36 21.38 8.69 -15.05
CA ALA A 36 20.19 8.26 -14.33
C ALA A 36 20.26 6.74 -14.10
N PRO A 37 19.85 6.21 -12.94
CA PRO A 37 19.89 4.78 -12.72
C PRO A 37 19.02 4.08 -13.76
N ALA A 38 19.63 3.10 -14.43
CA ALA A 38 18.99 2.29 -15.46
C ALA A 38 17.65 1.74 -14.96
N LYS A 39 16.57 2.03 -15.70
CA LYS A 39 15.27 1.39 -15.50
C LYS A 39 15.47 -0.10 -15.75
N THR A 40 15.57 -0.88 -14.69
CA THR A 40 15.48 -2.33 -14.75
C THR A 40 14.09 -2.68 -15.27
N SER A 41 14.03 -3.20 -16.49
CA SER A 41 12.83 -3.79 -17.06
C SER A 41 12.47 -5.04 -16.25
N LYS A 42 11.66 -4.86 -15.21
CA LYS A 42 11.03 -5.99 -14.52
C LYS A 42 10.10 -6.68 -15.53
N SER A 43 10.42 -7.93 -15.84
CA SER A 43 9.52 -8.88 -16.51
C SER A 43 8.12 -8.74 -15.91
N SER A 44 7.15 -8.34 -16.73
CA SER A 44 5.78 -8.04 -16.31
C SER A 44 5.04 -9.35 -16.02
N LYS A 45 5.29 -9.92 -14.84
CA LYS A 45 4.33 -10.84 -14.24
C LYS A 45 3.02 -10.05 -14.08
N ALA A 46 1.91 -10.59 -14.58
CA ALA A 46 0.60 -9.95 -14.41
C ALA A 46 0.42 -9.54 -12.93
N ALA A 47 0.11 -8.27 -12.69
CA ALA A 47 0.03 -7.72 -11.35
C ALA A 47 -1.08 -8.43 -10.56
N LYS A 48 -0.72 -9.02 -9.42
CA LYS A 48 -1.69 -9.67 -8.52
C LYS A 48 -2.24 -8.62 -7.56
N TYR A 49 -3.51 -8.27 -7.70
CA TYR A 49 -4.14 -7.22 -6.88
C TYR A 49 -4.81 -7.71 -5.61
N ILE A 50 -5.07 -9.02 -5.48
CA ILE A 50 -5.77 -9.58 -4.31
C ILE A 50 -4.93 -10.64 -3.61
N TYR A 51 -4.80 -10.51 -2.29
CA TYR A 51 -4.08 -11.43 -1.42
C TYR A 51 -4.99 -12.01 -0.35
N HIS A 52 -5.13 -13.33 -0.32
CA HIS A 52 -5.97 -14.02 0.64
C HIS A 52 -5.31 -14.24 2.00
N PHE A 53 -6.14 -14.33 3.04
CA PHE A 53 -5.77 -14.82 4.36
C PHE A 53 -6.94 -15.59 4.99
N GLY A 54 -6.64 -16.60 5.80
CA GLY A 54 -7.63 -17.40 6.53
C GLY A 54 -7.50 -18.91 6.27
N GLY A 55 -8.12 -19.72 7.13
CA GLY A 55 -8.01 -21.18 7.04
C GLY A 55 -6.59 -21.69 7.25
N ALA A 56 -5.85 -21.07 8.19
CA ALA A 56 -4.43 -21.33 8.46
C ALA A 56 -3.48 -21.12 7.27
N LYS A 57 -3.89 -20.34 6.26
CA LYS A 57 -3.09 -20.02 5.07
C LYS A 57 -3.18 -18.53 4.76
N ALA A 58 -2.15 -18.00 4.12
CA ALA A 58 -2.15 -16.65 3.57
C ALA A 58 -1.27 -16.55 2.33
N ASP A 59 -1.66 -15.67 1.40
CA ASP A 59 -0.89 -15.35 0.20
C ASP A 59 0.23 -14.33 0.47
N GLY A 60 0.21 -13.69 1.62
CA GLY A 60 1.15 -12.64 2.04
C GLY A 60 1.72 -12.89 3.43
N ASN A 61 2.56 -11.98 3.91
CA ASN A 61 3.20 -12.06 5.23
C ASN A 61 3.55 -10.67 5.78
N ALA A 62 4.10 -10.62 7.01
CA ALA A 62 4.45 -9.38 7.69
C ALA A 62 5.48 -8.48 6.96
N SER A 63 6.28 -9.03 6.04
CA SER A 63 7.25 -8.23 5.26
C SER A 63 6.59 -7.38 4.17
N MET A 64 5.36 -7.74 3.76
CA MET A 64 4.65 -7.13 2.63
C MET A 64 3.86 -5.86 3.00
N LYS A 65 4.24 -5.16 4.07
CA LYS A 65 3.55 -3.92 4.55
C LYS A 65 3.45 -2.83 3.50
N GLY A 66 4.40 -2.75 2.57
CA GLY A 66 4.36 -1.79 1.47
C GLY A 66 3.22 -2.06 0.49
N LEU A 67 2.89 -3.34 0.27
CA LEU A 67 1.90 -3.79 -0.71
C LEU A 67 0.51 -4.03 -0.09
N LEU A 68 0.46 -4.57 1.13
CA LEU A 68 -0.80 -4.97 1.80
C LEU A 68 -1.25 -3.96 2.87
N GLY A 69 -0.44 -2.94 3.14
CA GLY A 69 -0.59 -2.09 4.32
C GLY A 69 -0.28 -2.82 5.63
N GLY A 70 -0.26 -2.09 6.73
CA GLY A 70 0.05 -2.64 8.06
C GLY A 70 -0.98 -3.66 8.54
N LYS A 71 -2.27 -3.39 8.35
CA LYS A 71 -3.36 -4.29 8.78
C LYS A 71 -3.40 -5.57 7.95
N GLY A 72 -3.34 -5.46 6.62
CA GLY A 72 -3.37 -6.61 5.72
C GLY A 72 -2.16 -7.54 5.92
N ALA A 73 -0.96 -6.97 6.06
CA ALA A 73 0.25 -7.74 6.34
C ALA A 73 0.17 -8.48 7.69
N ASN A 74 -0.35 -7.84 8.74
CA ASN A 74 -0.52 -8.48 10.04
C ASN A 74 -1.60 -9.57 10.03
N LEU A 75 -2.72 -9.37 9.32
CA LEU A 75 -3.76 -10.40 9.16
C LEU A 75 -3.22 -11.63 8.41
N ALA A 76 -2.43 -11.40 7.37
CA ALA A 76 -1.77 -12.47 6.64
C ALA A 76 -0.78 -13.24 7.53
N GLU A 77 0.03 -12.52 8.32
CA GLU A 77 0.94 -13.13 9.29
C GLU A 77 0.18 -13.99 10.30
N MET A 78 -0.82 -13.42 10.98
CA MET A 78 -1.63 -14.12 11.98
C MET A 78 -2.30 -15.39 11.39
N ALA A 79 -2.83 -15.30 10.18
CA ALA A 79 -3.40 -16.46 9.51
C ALA A 79 -2.35 -17.52 9.15
N SER A 80 -1.14 -17.11 8.73
CA SER A 80 -0.06 -18.03 8.36
C SER A 80 0.53 -18.80 9.55
N ILE A 81 0.57 -18.18 10.74
CA ILE A 81 1.00 -18.85 11.98
C ILE A 81 -0.12 -19.67 12.64
N GLY A 82 -1.28 -19.79 11.99
CA GLY A 82 -2.38 -20.65 12.43
C GLY A 82 -3.29 -20.06 13.51
N LEU A 83 -3.23 -18.74 13.77
CA LEU A 83 -4.20 -18.11 14.65
C LEU A 83 -5.60 -18.13 14.01
N PRO A 84 -6.68 -18.22 14.81
CA PRO A 84 -8.05 -18.24 14.32
C PRO A 84 -8.47 -16.86 13.79
N VAL A 85 -8.04 -16.53 12.58
CA VAL A 85 -8.39 -15.31 11.86
C VAL A 85 -9.56 -15.61 10.91
N PRO A 86 -10.67 -14.84 10.98
CA PRO A 86 -11.75 -14.95 9.99
C PRO A 86 -11.21 -14.77 8.57
N PRO A 87 -11.59 -15.64 7.61
CA PRO A 87 -11.06 -15.58 6.27
C PRO A 87 -11.47 -14.30 5.54
N GLY A 88 -10.57 -13.81 4.70
CA GLY A 88 -10.75 -12.59 3.94
C GLY A 88 -9.68 -12.41 2.89
N PHE A 89 -9.59 -11.19 2.36
CA PHE A 89 -8.57 -10.81 1.41
C PHE A 89 -8.23 -9.33 1.52
N THR A 90 -7.04 -8.99 1.06
CA THR A 90 -6.52 -7.62 0.97
C THR A 90 -6.40 -7.23 -0.50
N ILE A 91 -6.96 -6.08 -0.86
CA ILE A 91 -6.69 -5.42 -2.14
C ILE A 91 -5.41 -4.60 -1.96
N THR A 92 -4.44 -4.76 -2.86
CA THR A 92 -3.11 -4.14 -2.71
C THR A 92 -3.15 -2.63 -2.79
N THR A 93 -2.15 -1.97 -2.20
CA THR A 93 -1.92 -0.53 -2.30
C THR A 93 -1.69 -0.08 -3.75
N GLU A 94 -1.22 -0.96 -4.64
CA GLU A 94 -1.06 -0.68 -6.07
C GLU A 94 -2.38 -0.34 -6.75
N VAL A 95 -3.51 -0.93 -6.31
CA VAL A 95 -4.84 -0.57 -6.83
C VAL A 95 -5.19 0.87 -6.45
N CYS A 96 -4.82 1.32 -5.24
CA CYS A 96 -5.04 2.69 -4.80
C CYS A 96 -4.20 3.68 -5.61
N THR A 97 -2.94 3.33 -5.88
CA THR A 97 -2.07 4.11 -6.77
C THR A 97 -2.67 4.19 -8.17
N TYR A 98 -3.06 3.05 -8.76
CA TYR A 98 -3.72 3.01 -10.07
C TYR A 98 -4.97 3.89 -10.10
N TYR A 99 -5.84 3.78 -9.09
CA TYR A 99 -7.05 4.60 -9.00
C TYR A 99 -6.74 6.10 -9.00
N SER A 100 -5.68 6.51 -8.30
CA SER A 100 -5.25 7.91 -8.25
C SER A 100 -4.68 8.39 -9.58
N ASP A 101 -3.88 7.54 -10.25
CA ASP A 101 -3.18 7.87 -11.49
C ASP A 101 -4.08 7.76 -12.74
N ASN A 102 -5.15 6.97 -12.69
CA ASN A 102 -6.02 6.65 -13.82
C ASN A 102 -7.41 7.27 -13.66
N ASN A 103 -7.50 8.57 -13.34
CA ASN A 103 -8.77 9.30 -13.28
C ASN A 103 -9.86 8.62 -12.43
N ARG A 104 -9.49 8.03 -11.29
CA ARG A 104 -10.43 7.32 -10.41
C ARG A 104 -11.10 6.10 -11.07
N SER A 105 -10.40 5.48 -12.03
CA SER A 105 -10.78 4.20 -12.61
C SER A 105 -10.00 3.05 -11.98
N TYR A 106 -10.46 1.82 -12.18
CA TYR A 106 -9.86 0.64 -11.59
C TYR A 106 -9.19 -0.24 -12.65
N PRO A 107 -8.18 -1.05 -12.27
CA PRO A 107 -7.60 -2.03 -13.18
C PRO A 107 -8.68 -2.92 -13.80
N LYS A 108 -8.56 -3.17 -15.11
CA LYS A 108 -9.51 -4.02 -15.83
C LYS A 108 -9.58 -5.41 -15.19
N GLY A 109 -10.79 -5.90 -14.95
CA GLY A 109 -11.04 -7.23 -14.38
C GLY A 109 -10.97 -7.29 -12.84
N LEU A 110 -10.62 -6.19 -12.15
CA LEU A 110 -10.58 -6.19 -10.68
C LEU A 110 -11.95 -6.57 -10.09
N PHE A 111 -13.03 -5.91 -10.52
CA PHE A 111 -14.38 -6.16 -9.99
C PHE A 111 -15.13 -7.27 -10.71
N ASP A 112 -14.82 -7.55 -11.97
CA ASP A 112 -15.54 -8.56 -12.75
C ASP A 112 -14.97 -9.98 -12.55
N VAL A 113 -13.69 -10.08 -12.16
CA VAL A 113 -12.97 -11.35 -12.08
C VAL A 113 -12.33 -11.54 -10.71
N ASP A 114 -11.44 -10.63 -10.31
CA ASP A 114 -10.59 -10.84 -9.14
C ASP A 114 -11.40 -10.82 -7.83
N VAL A 115 -12.21 -9.78 -7.61
CA VAL A 115 -13.03 -9.65 -6.40
C VAL A 115 -14.06 -10.78 -6.28
N PRO A 116 -14.84 -11.14 -7.32
CA PRO A 116 -15.75 -12.30 -7.25
C PRO A 116 -15.02 -13.61 -6.97
N ALA A 117 -13.87 -13.86 -7.62
CA ALA A 117 -13.07 -15.05 -7.36
C ALA A 117 -12.55 -15.08 -5.92
N ALA A 118 -12.20 -13.91 -5.38
CA ALA A 118 -11.73 -13.78 -4.02
C ALA A 118 -12.84 -14.03 -2.99
N LEU A 119 -14.01 -13.43 -3.21
CA LEU A 119 -15.19 -13.63 -2.40
C LEU A 119 -15.62 -15.11 -2.41
N GLY A 120 -15.59 -15.75 -3.58
CA GLY A 120 -15.88 -17.19 -3.71
C GLY A 120 -14.97 -18.11 -2.89
N LYS A 121 -13.73 -17.71 -2.59
CA LYS A 121 -12.87 -18.46 -1.65
C LYS A 121 -13.30 -18.27 -0.20
N VAL A 122 -13.70 -17.06 0.18
CA VAL A 122 -14.22 -16.76 1.52
C VAL A 122 -15.52 -17.52 1.77
N GLU A 123 -16.42 -17.52 0.78
CA GLU A 123 -17.67 -18.28 0.78
C GLU A 123 -17.44 -19.78 1.01
N LYS A 124 -16.51 -20.39 0.27
CA LYS A 124 -16.14 -21.80 0.42
C LYS A 124 -15.60 -22.13 1.81
N LEU A 125 -14.77 -21.25 2.38
CA LEU A 125 -14.20 -21.47 3.71
C LEU A 125 -15.23 -21.34 4.85
N LEU A 126 -16.22 -20.46 4.69
CA LEU A 126 -17.24 -20.20 5.70
C LEU A 126 -18.53 -20.99 5.50
N GLY A 127 -18.71 -21.63 4.34
CA GLY A 127 -19.97 -22.28 3.98
C GLY A 127 -21.15 -21.30 3.93
N LYS A 128 -20.90 -20.06 3.52
CA LYS A 128 -21.90 -18.99 3.38
C LYS A 128 -21.80 -18.35 2.00
N LYS A 129 -22.82 -17.63 1.56
CA LYS A 129 -22.81 -16.97 0.25
C LYS A 129 -23.20 -15.50 0.37
N PHE A 130 -22.47 -14.63 -0.33
CA PHE A 130 -22.71 -13.20 -0.33
C PHE A 130 -24.01 -12.89 -1.05
N GLY A 131 -24.91 -12.17 -0.38
CA GLY A 131 -26.26 -11.90 -0.87
C GLY A 131 -27.25 -13.06 -0.75
N ASP A 132 -26.91 -14.18 -0.09
CA ASP A 132 -27.86 -15.28 0.12
C ASP A 132 -28.89 -14.92 1.21
N PRO A 133 -30.20 -14.94 0.92
CA PRO A 133 -31.24 -14.53 1.86
C PRO A 133 -31.45 -15.54 3.01
N LYS A 134 -30.95 -16.77 2.91
CA LYS A 134 -31.07 -17.81 3.95
C LYS A 134 -29.78 -17.97 4.74
N ASN A 135 -28.63 -17.87 4.08
CA ASN A 135 -27.30 -18.02 4.71
C ASN A 135 -26.32 -16.92 4.28
N PRO A 136 -26.57 -15.67 4.71
CA PRO A 136 -25.81 -14.53 4.22
C PRO A 136 -24.37 -14.54 4.72
N LEU A 137 -23.43 -14.34 3.79
CA LEU A 137 -22.08 -13.90 4.10
C LEU A 137 -22.07 -12.38 4.27
N LEU A 138 -21.64 -11.92 5.44
CA LEU A 138 -21.40 -10.51 5.73
C LEU A 138 -19.90 -10.25 5.83
N VAL A 139 -19.46 -9.11 5.30
CA VAL A 139 -18.05 -8.73 5.30
C VAL A 139 -17.84 -7.40 6.02
N SER A 140 -16.63 -7.20 6.52
CA SER A 140 -16.18 -5.90 7.01
C SER A 140 -15.17 -5.33 6.03
N VAL A 141 -15.30 -4.03 5.72
CA VAL A 141 -14.36 -3.32 4.86
C VAL A 141 -13.58 -2.35 5.73
N ARG A 142 -12.25 -2.49 5.71
CA ARG A 142 -11.34 -1.74 6.58
C ARG A 142 -10.20 -1.15 5.75
N SER A 143 -10.01 0.15 5.88
CA SER A 143 -8.85 0.82 5.28
C SER A 143 -7.54 0.38 5.96
N GLY A 144 -6.49 0.23 5.16
CA GLY A 144 -5.16 -0.17 5.63
C GLY A 144 -4.06 0.46 4.79
N ALA A 145 -3.38 1.47 5.34
CA ALA A 145 -2.18 2.04 4.74
C ALA A 145 -0.90 1.39 5.28
N ARG A 146 0.24 1.68 4.64
CA ARG A 146 1.57 1.24 5.10
C ARG A 146 1.91 1.75 6.50
N ALA A 147 1.57 3.01 6.78
CA ALA A 147 1.71 3.63 8.09
C ALA A 147 0.32 3.86 8.69
N SER A 148 0.22 3.81 10.03
CA SER A 148 -1.02 4.15 10.72
C SER A 148 -1.30 5.64 10.53
N MET A 149 -2.40 5.97 9.85
CA MET A 149 -2.84 7.34 9.66
C MET A 149 -4.19 7.50 10.38
N PRO A 150 -4.26 8.30 11.47
CA PRO A 150 -5.53 8.76 12.03
C PRO A 150 -6.30 9.54 10.96
N GLY A 151 -7.62 9.32 10.84
CA GLY A 151 -8.46 9.98 9.82
C GLY A 151 -8.57 9.26 8.46
N MET A 152 -8.08 8.02 8.35
CA MET A 152 -8.45 7.15 7.21
C MET A 152 -9.91 6.74 7.27
N MET A 153 -10.44 6.28 6.13
CA MET A 153 -11.83 5.81 5.97
C MET A 153 -12.27 4.91 7.13
N ASP A 154 -13.48 5.18 7.62
CA ASP A 154 -14.14 4.42 8.68
C ASP A 154 -14.29 2.94 8.32
N THR A 155 -14.29 2.10 9.35
CA THR A 155 -14.56 0.67 9.17
C THR A 155 -16.05 0.46 8.93
N ILE A 156 -16.40 -0.11 7.77
CA ILE A 156 -17.77 -0.52 7.46
C ILE A 156 -17.94 -1.96 7.94
N LEU A 157 -18.94 -2.19 8.79
CA LEU A 157 -19.34 -3.51 9.26
C LEU A 157 -20.65 -3.93 8.59
N ASN A 158 -20.92 -5.24 8.59
CA ASN A 158 -22.18 -5.83 8.10
C ASN A 158 -22.50 -5.60 6.61
N LEU A 159 -21.48 -5.36 5.78
CA LEU A 159 -21.68 -5.22 4.34
C LEU A 159 -22.18 -6.55 3.76
N GLY A 160 -23.30 -6.48 3.04
CA GLY A 160 -24.06 -7.65 2.57
C GLY A 160 -25.48 -7.73 3.17
N LEU A 161 -25.81 -6.88 4.14
CA LEU A 161 -27.18 -6.72 4.62
C LEU A 161 -28.04 -5.92 3.62
N ASN A 162 -29.24 -6.43 3.38
CA ASN A 162 -30.34 -5.82 2.65
C ASN A 162 -31.67 -6.35 3.21
N ASP A 163 -32.79 -5.91 2.63
CA ASP A 163 -34.14 -6.29 3.06
C ASP A 163 -34.38 -7.81 3.09
N GLU A 164 -33.68 -8.58 2.25
CA GLU A 164 -33.82 -10.04 2.18
C GLU A 164 -32.84 -10.74 3.13
N THR A 165 -31.57 -10.34 3.15
CA THR A 165 -30.52 -11.01 3.93
C THR A 165 -30.61 -10.73 5.42
N VAL A 166 -31.23 -9.62 5.84
CA VAL A 166 -31.51 -9.34 7.25
C VAL A 166 -32.46 -10.37 7.86
N VAL A 167 -33.45 -10.84 7.09
CA VAL A 167 -34.38 -11.90 7.51
C VAL A 167 -33.62 -13.22 7.71
N GLY A 168 -32.71 -13.55 6.79
CA GLY A 168 -31.82 -14.71 6.94
C GLY A 168 -30.92 -14.64 8.17
N LEU A 169 -30.38 -13.45 8.46
CA LEU A 169 -29.58 -13.21 9.67
C LEU A 169 -30.43 -13.40 10.94
N ALA A 170 -31.65 -12.87 10.97
CA ALA A 170 -32.58 -13.01 12.09
C ALA A 170 -32.89 -14.48 12.38
N GLN A 171 -33.22 -15.26 11.35
CA GLN A 171 -33.56 -16.68 11.45
C GLN A 171 -32.36 -17.51 11.93
N ARG A 172 -31.17 -17.31 11.35
CA ARG A 172 -29.97 -18.06 11.73
C ARG A 172 -29.45 -17.71 13.12
N GLY A 173 -29.57 -16.46 13.52
CA GLY A 173 -29.17 -15.99 14.85
C GLY A 173 -30.22 -16.27 15.93
N ASN A 174 -31.42 -16.73 15.55
CA ASN A 174 -32.59 -16.81 16.42
C ASN A 174 -32.80 -15.52 17.25
N ASN A 175 -32.55 -14.38 16.62
CA ASN A 175 -32.54 -13.08 17.29
C ASN A 175 -32.85 -11.97 16.29
N GLU A 176 -34.14 -11.71 16.13
CA GLU A 176 -34.65 -10.70 15.22
C GLU A 176 -34.17 -9.29 15.60
N ARG A 177 -34.20 -8.94 16.89
CA ARG A 177 -33.73 -7.64 17.37
C ARG A 177 -32.28 -7.38 16.98
N PHE A 178 -31.40 -8.38 17.13
CA PHE A 178 -30.00 -8.28 16.74
C PHE A 178 -29.82 -8.03 15.24
N ALA A 179 -30.54 -8.77 14.39
CA ALA A 179 -30.41 -8.62 12.94
C ALA A 179 -30.84 -7.22 12.47
N TRP A 180 -31.98 -6.72 12.96
CA TRP A 180 -32.43 -5.36 12.64
C TRP A 180 -31.53 -4.28 13.26
N ASP A 181 -30.92 -4.53 14.42
CA ASP A 181 -29.89 -3.64 14.99
C ASP A 181 -28.64 -3.57 14.11
N CYS A 182 -28.21 -4.69 13.53
CA CYS A 182 -27.12 -4.70 12.56
C CYS A 182 -27.49 -3.97 11.28
N TYR A 183 -28.72 -4.14 10.79
CA TYR A 183 -29.17 -3.52 9.55
C TYR A 183 -29.30 -2.00 9.66
N ARG A 184 -29.93 -1.50 10.73
CA ARG A 184 -30.06 -0.03 10.97
C ARG A 184 -28.74 0.69 11.23
N ARG A 185 -27.67 -0.04 11.58
CA ARG A 185 -26.31 0.52 11.74
C ARG A 185 -25.51 0.50 10.45
N PHE A 186 -25.93 -0.32 9.49
CA PHE A 186 -25.28 -0.46 8.19
C PHE A 186 -25.78 0.59 7.20
N VAL A 187 -27.10 0.87 7.21
CA VAL A 187 -27.75 1.95 6.46
C VAL A 187 -27.52 3.30 7.14
#